data_AF-A0AAN6RW32-F1
#
_entry.id   AF-A0AAN6RW32-F1
#
_cell.length_a   1.000
_cell.length_b   1.000
_cell.length_c   1.000
_cell.angle_alpha   90.00
_cell.angle_beta   90.00
_cell.angle_gamma   90.00
#
_symmetry.space_group_name_H-M   'P 1'
#
loop_
_entity.id
_entity.type
_entity.pdbx_description
1 polymer ?
#
loop_
_entity_poly.entity_id
_entity_poly.type
_entity_poly.pdbx_seq_one_letter_code
_entity_poly.pdbx_strand_id
1 'polypeptide(L)'
;MPQYEYDAQWRWPRWKFGLMPDLLFTTLHQRFNTLVCPIQDPHSFVCDVRACAIAWPDVDTFYTRLAERRDQRVAELKAVWSEVCSRMCSKLRSEPVCGNPDCKSLDIEDNNPHMKNDKRFARSAALGHL
;
A
#
# COMPACT_ATOMS: atom_id res chain seq x y z
N MET A 1 -4.91 -11.13 11.56
CA MET A 1 -4.32 -9.83 11.19
C MET A 1 -3.11 -9.60 12.08
N PRO A 2 -1.97 -9.13 11.54
CA PRO A 2 -0.83 -8.75 12.38
C PRO A 2 -1.27 -7.71 13.41
N GLN A 3 -0.76 -7.79 14.64
CA GLN A 3 -1.06 -6.84 15.72
C GLN A 3 -0.27 -5.52 15.55
N TYR A 4 -0.35 -4.90 14.37
CA TYR A 4 0.36 -3.65 14.06
C TYR A 4 0.00 -2.50 15.01
N GLU A 5 -1.15 -2.59 15.69
CA GLU A 5 -1.66 -1.59 16.62
C GLU A 5 -0.77 -1.39 17.85
N TYR A 6 0.01 -2.40 18.23
CA TYR A 6 0.86 -2.38 19.42
C TYR A 6 2.34 -2.16 19.11
N ASP A 7 2.73 -2.17 17.84
CA ASP A 7 4.10 -1.95 17.44
C ASP A 7 4.37 -0.44 17.33
N ALA A 8 5.33 0.03 18.13
CA ALA A 8 5.65 1.44 18.29
C ALA A 8 5.98 2.13 16.96
N GLN A 9 6.52 1.40 15.98
CA GLN A 9 6.90 1.97 14.68
C GLN A 9 5.69 2.43 13.84
N TRP A 10 4.48 1.95 14.14
CA TRP A 10 3.24 2.32 13.43
C TRP A 10 2.35 3.29 14.22
N ARG A 11 2.81 3.78 15.39
CA ARG A 11 2.05 4.75 16.20
C ARG A 11 1.98 6.09 15.50
N TRP A 12 0.78 6.65 15.44
CA TRP A 12 0.52 8.02 14.97
C TRP A 12 -0.63 8.65 15.79
N PRO A 13 -0.80 9.98 15.79
CA PRO A 13 -1.75 10.69 16.67
C PRO A 13 -3.25 10.51 16.37
N ARG A 14 -3.70 9.29 16.01
CA ARG A 14 -5.08 8.96 15.59
C ARG A 14 -6.16 9.36 16.60
N TRP A 15 -5.82 9.35 17.90
CA TRP A 15 -6.75 9.68 18.98
C TRP A 15 -7.24 11.14 18.91
N LYS A 16 -6.43 12.05 18.35
CA LYS A 16 -6.82 13.45 18.13
C LYS A 16 -8.02 13.58 17.18
N PHE A 17 -8.23 12.56 16.34
CA PHE A 17 -9.27 12.53 15.32
C PHE A 17 -10.34 11.47 15.61
N GLY A 18 -10.25 10.75 16.74
CA GLY A 18 -11.17 9.65 17.08
C GLY A 18 -11.11 8.47 16.11
N LEU A 19 -10.01 8.30 15.37
CA LEU A 19 -9.86 7.26 14.34
C LEU A 19 -9.37 5.94 14.93
N MET A 20 -9.84 4.83 14.37
CA MET A 20 -9.41 3.49 14.74
C MET A 20 -7.98 3.18 14.24
N PRO A 21 -7.22 2.32 14.94
CA PRO A 21 -5.85 1.99 14.55
C PRO A 21 -5.74 1.37 13.15
N ASP A 22 -6.70 0.52 12.78
CA ASP A 22 -6.73 -0.22 11.53
C ASP A 22 -6.88 0.65 10.28
N LEU A 23 -7.49 1.84 10.43
CA LEU A 23 -7.71 2.79 9.34
C LEU A 23 -6.43 3.19 8.62
N LEU A 24 -5.28 3.16 9.29
CA LEU A 24 -3.97 3.42 8.66
C LEU A 24 -3.71 2.47 7.49
N PHE A 25 -4.05 1.19 7.64
CA PHE A 25 -3.80 0.12 6.67
C PHE A 25 -5.01 -0.17 5.78
N THR A 26 -6.17 0.39 6.09
CA THR A 26 -7.41 0.22 5.32
C THR A 26 -7.78 1.51 4.59
N THR A 27 -8.71 2.31 5.11
CA THR A 27 -9.29 3.46 4.41
C THR A 27 -8.27 4.55 4.09
N LEU A 28 -7.36 4.87 5.03
CA LEU A 28 -6.34 5.88 4.78
C LEU A 28 -5.34 5.40 3.71
N HIS A 29 -4.89 4.15 3.82
CA HIS A 29 -4.01 3.58 2.80
C HIS A 29 -4.69 3.59 1.43
N GLN A 30 -5.91 3.07 1.33
CA GLN A 30 -6.62 2.93 0.07
C GLN A 30 -6.91 4.30 -0.58
N ARG A 31 -7.28 5.30 0.22
CA ARG A 31 -7.68 6.60 -0.31
C ARG A 31 -6.49 7.52 -0.62
N PHE A 32 -5.45 7.48 0.20
CA PHE A 32 -4.37 8.47 0.16
C PHE A 32 -3.00 7.88 -0.16
N ASN A 33 -2.85 6.56 -0.15
CA ASN A 33 -1.58 5.87 -0.43
C ASN A 33 -1.75 4.74 -1.45
N THR A 34 -2.78 4.81 -2.30
CA THR A 34 -2.98 3.86 -3.40
C THR A 34 -3.30 4.63 -4.68
N LEU A 35 -2.56 4.30 -5.74
CA LEU A 35 -2.80 4.81 -7.08
C LEU A 35 -3.12 3.63 -7.99
N VAL A 36 -4.04 3.83 -8.94
CA VAL A 36 -4.32 2.86 -10.00
C VAL A 36 -3.47 3.23 -11.21
N CYS A 37 -2.61 2.31 -11.64
CA CYS A 37 -1.74 2.50 -12.80
C CYS A 37 -1.85 1.29 -13.75
N PRO A 38 -1.88 1.50 -15.07
CA PRO A 38 -1.68 0.43 -16.04
C PRO A 38 -0.37 -0.31 -15.80
N ILE A 39 -0.37 -1.63 -16.00
CA ILE A 39 0.83 -2.48 -15.83
C ILE A 39 1.92 -2.07 -16.85
N GLN A 40 1.50 -1.64 -18.03
CA GLN A 40 2.39 -1.25 -19.13
C GLN A 40 1.84 0.00 -19.81
N ASP A 41 2.72 0.70 -20.52
CA ASP A 41 2.29 1.71 -21.49
C ASP A 41 1.53 1.04 -22.65
N PRO A 42 0.68 1.80 -23.38
CA PRO A 42 -0.14 1.24 -24.45
C PRO A 42 0.65 0.57 -25.57
N HIS A 43 1.85 1.04 -25.91
CA HIS A 43 2.65 0.46 -26.98
C HIS A 43 3.18 -0.92 -26.58
N SER A 44 3.74 -1.04 -25.38
CA SER A 44 4.19 -2.31 -24.82
C SER A 44 3.05 -3.33 -24.71
N PHE A 45 1.85 -2.88 -24.32
CA PHE A 45 0.68 -3.75 -24.25
C PHE A 45 0.27 -4.29 -25.63
N VAL A 46 0.26 -3.45 -26.67
CA VAL A 46 -0.03 -3.90 -28.05
C VAL A 46 0.99 -4.92 -28.53
N CYS A 47 2.26 -4.79 -28.15
CA CYS A 47 3.29 -5.79 -28.47
C CYS A 47 2.98 -7.14 -27.83
N ASP A 48 2.56 -7.17 -26.57
CA ASP A 48 2.18 -8.42 -25.88
C ASP A 48 0.92 -9.03 -26.50
N VAL A 49 -0.10 -8.22 -26.85
CA VAL A 49 -1.30 -8.67 -27.58
C VAL A 49 -0.93 -9.29 -28.94
N ARG A 50 -0.09 -8.62 -29.73
CA ARG A 50 0.34 -9.14 -31.05
C ARG A 50 1.12 -10.43 -30.91
N ALA A 51 2.03 -10.52 -29.95
CA ALA A 51 2.81 -11.74 -29.71
C ALA A 51 1.90 -12.93 -29.37
N CYS A 52 0.89 -12.72 -28.49
CA CYS A 52 -0.09 -13.76 -28.18
C CYS A 52 -0.95 -14.13 -29.40
N ALA A 53 -1.42 -13.15 -30.18
CA ALA A 53 -2.27 -13.39 -31.35
C ALA A 53 -1.55 -14.11 -32.50
N ILE A 54 -0.24 -13.88 -32.66
CA ILE A 54 0.58 -14.57 -33.66
C ILE A 54 0.86 -16.02 -33.23
N ALA A 55 1.09 -16.25 -31.94
CA ALA A 55 1.50 -17.56 -31.43
C ALA A 55 0.35 -18.57 -31.35
N TRP A 56 -0.91 -18.12 -31.19
CA TRP A 56 -2.04 -19.00 -30.89
C TRP A 56 -3.24 -18.70 -31.80
N PRO A 57 -3.82 -19.72 -32.47
CA PRO A 57 -4.87 -19.52 -33.47
C PRO A 57 -6.29 -19.44 -32.89
N ASP A 58 -6.46 -19.85 -31.63
CA ASP A 58 -7.75 -19.94 -30.95
C ASP A 58 -7.93 -18.81 -29.93
N VAL A 59 -9.16 -18.30 -29.80
CA VAL A 59 -9.51 -17.14 -28.98
C VAL A 59 -9.42 -17.45 -27.49
N ASP A 60 -9.87 -18.64 -27.06
CA ASP A 60 -9.82 -19.02 -25.65
C ASP A 60 -8.37 -19.22 -25.17
N THR A 61 -7.56 -19.86 -26.02
CA THR A 61 -6.12 -20.00 -25.81
C THR A 61 -5.42 -18.65 -25.81
N PHE A 62 -5.78 -17.75 -26.74
CA PHE A 62 -5.25 -16.39 -26.78
C PHE A 62 -5.51 -15.64 -25.46
N TYR A 63 -6.75 -15.65 -24.95
CA TYR A 63 -7.08 -14.99 -23.68
C TYR A 63 -6.35 -15.61 -22.49
N THR A 64 -6.26 -16.94 -22.45
CA THR A 64 -5.51 -17.66 -21.41
C THR A 64 -4.05 -17.22 -21.39
N ARG A 65 -3.41 -17.17 -22.58
CA ARG A 65 -2.01 -16.75 -22.73
C ARG A 65 -1.79 -15.28 -22.44
N LEU A 66 -2.74 -14.42 -22.79
CA LEU A 66 -2.66 -12.99 -22.47
C LEU A 66 -2.80 -12.75 -20.96
N ALA A 67 -3.60 -13.55 -20.25
CA ALA A 67 -3.68 -13.52 -18.79
C ALA A 67 -2.38 -14.00 -18.12
N GLU A 68 -1.77 -15.08 -18.61
CA GLU A 68 -0.44 -15.52 -18.16
C GLU A 68 0.60 -14.41 -18.37
N ARG A 69 0.55 -13.73 -19.52
CA ARG A 69 1.44 -12.61 -19.84
C ARG A 69 1.24 -11.44 -18.89
N ARG A 70 -0.01 -11.08 -18.57
CA ARG A 70 -0.34 -10.08 -17.54
C ARG A 70 0.31 -10.45 -16.21
N ASP A 71 0.17 -11.69 -15.77
CA ASP A 71 0.70 -12.14 -14.48
C ASP A 71 2.23 -12.08 -14.44
N GLN A 72 2.89 -12.41 -15.57
CA GLN A 72 4.33 -12.22 -15.74
C GLN A 72 4.72 -10.75 -15.60
N ARG A 73 4.03 -9.81 -16.27
CA ARG A 73 4.32 -8.38 -16.15
C ARG A 73 4.10 -7.83 -14.75
N VAL A 74 3.08 -8.31 -14.04
CA VAL A 74 2.87 -7.98 -12.62
C VAL A 74 4.02 -8.48 -11.77
N ALA A 75 4.53 -9.69 -12.00
CA ALA A 75 5.68 -10.23 -11.28
C ALA A 75 6.96 -9.40 -11.54
N GLU A 76 7.21 -9.02 -12.80
CA GLU A 76 8.31 -8.13 -13.18
C GLU A 76 8.22 -6.77 -12.46
N LEU A 77 7.05 -6.13 -12.45
CA LEU A 77 6.83 -4.87 -11.73
C LEU A 77 7.07 -5.01 -10.22
N LYS A 78 6.57 -6.07 -9.59
CA LYS A 78 6.80 -6.33 -8.16
C LYS A 78 8.29 -6.51 -7.85
N ALA A 79 9.02 -7.21 -8.70
CA ALA A 79 10.46 -7.40 -8.55
C ALA A 79 11.21 -6.06 -8.66
N VAL A 80 10.90 -5.25 -9.66
CA VAL A 80 11.50 -3.91 -9.83
C VAL A 80 11.15 -3.01 -8.66
N TRP A 81 9.89 -3.00 -8.22
CA TRP A 81 9.47 -2.18 -7.07
C TRP A 81 10.22 -2.58 -5.79
N SER A 82 10.34 -3.88 -5.51
CA SER A 82 11.12 -4.37 -4.37
C SER A 82 12.58 -3.93 -4.43
N GLU A 83 13.21 -3.99 -5.60
CA GLU A 83 14.59 -3.54 -5.80
C GLU A 83 14.73 -2.02 -5.59
N VAL A 84 13.80 -1.23 -6.13
CA VAL A 84 13.77 0.23 -5.92
C VAL A 84 13.59 0.56 -4.44
N CYS A 85 12.63 -0.08 -3.76
CA CYS A 85 12.43 0.09 -2.32
C CYS A 85 13.68 -0.28 -1.53
N SER A 86 14.35 -1.39 -1.85
CA SER A 86 15.60 -1.80 -1.21
C SER A 86 16.69 -0.71 -1.35
N ARG A 87 16.86 -0.18 -2.57
CA ARG A 87 17.80 0.92 -2.83
C ARG A 87 17.44 2.19 -2.08
N MET A 88 16.17 2.61 -2.12
CA MET A 88 15.70 3.79 -1.38
C MET A 88 15.92 3.63 0.12
N CYS A 89 15.51 2.51 0.72
CA CYS A 89 15.74 2.22 2.13
C CYS A 89 17.23 2.22 2.48
N SER A 90 18.11 1.73 1.59
CA SER A 90 19.56 1.78 1.83
C SER A 90 20.14 3.20 1.88
N LYS A 91 19.50 4.16 1.21
CA LYS A 91 19.91 5.57 1.16
C LYS A 91 19.25 6.39 2.29
N LEU A 92 18.01 6.07 2.64
CA LEU A 92 17.23 6.74 3.68
C LEU A 92 17.63 6.36 5.11
N ARG A 93 18.38 5.26 5.31
CA ARG A 93 19.01 4.93 6.61
C ARG A 93 20.01 5.99 7.12
N SER A 94 20.25 7.05 6.35
CA SER A 94 21.08 8.21 6.71
C SER A 94 20.29 9.39 7.29
N GLU A 95 18.95 9.38 7.25
CA GLU A 95 18.08 10.50 7.64
C GLU A 95 17.08 10.10 8.77
N PRO A 96 16.57 11.07 9.57
CA PRO A 96 15.59 10.78 10.62
C PRO A 96 14.30 10.17 10.06
N VAL A 97 13.79 9.13 10.72
CA VAL A 97 12.64 8.27 10.29
C VAL A 97 11.36 9.04 9.95
N CYS A 98 11.15 10.23 10.51
CA CYS A 98 9.97 11.06 10.29
C CYS A 98 10.12 12.09 9.16
N GLY A 99 11.27 12.19 8.48
CA GLY A 99 11.47 13.10 7.35
C GLY A 99 11.44 14.60 7.71
N ASN A 100 11.50 14.94 9.01
CA ASN A 100 11.59 16.32 9.49
C ASN A 100 12.96 16.52 10.18
N PRO A 101 13.78 17.49 9.74
CA PRO A 101 15.11 17.76 10.32
C PRO A 101 15.09 18.09 11.82
N ASP A 102 13.98 18.66 12.32
CA ASP A 102 13.82 19.13 13.71
C ASP A 102 13.06 18.14 14.60
N CYS A 103 12.82 16.93 14.10
CA CYS A 103 11.94 15.95 14.72
C CYS A 103 12.62 15.18 15.87
N LYS A 104 12.24 15.47 17.11
CA LYS A 104 12.71 14.77 18.33
C LYS A 104 11.97 13.45 18.61
N SER A 105 11.48 12.76 17.58
CA SER A 105 10.55 11.61 17.72
C SER A 105 11.23 10.30 18.16
N LEU A 106 12.09 10.35 19.17
CA LEU A 106 12.33 9.18 20.01
C LEU A 106 11.28 9.08 21.13
N ASP A 107 10.62 10.19 21.47
CA ASP A 107 9.65 10.23 22.56
C ASP A 107 8.30 10.77 22.05
N ILE A 108 7.52 9.96 21.34
CA ILE A 108 6.06 10.15 21.39
C ILE A 108 5.63 9.66 22.78
N GLU A 109 5.82 10.53 23.77
CA GLU A 109 5.26 10.34 25.11
C GLU A 109 3.78 10.00 24.95
N ASP A 110 3.42 8.82 25.44
CA ASP A 110 2.07 8.26 25.32
C ASP A 110 1.13 8.97 26.31
N ASN A 111 0.95 10.28 26.12
CA ASN A 111 -0.06 11.05 26.81
C ASN A 111 -1.43 10.80 26.15
N ASN A 112 -1.79 9.53 25.93
CA ASN A 112 -3.12 9.11 25.55
C ASN A 112 -3.99 9.05 26.82
N PRO A 113 -4.89 10.03 27.06
CA PRO A 113 -5.69 10.06 28.29
C PRO A 113 -6.74 8.92 28.32
N HIS A 114 -6.96 8.25 27.19
CA HIS A 114 -8.04 7.29 27.00
C HIS A 114 -7.66 5.82 27.15
N MET A 115 -6.37 5.50 27.33
CA MET A 115 -5.92 4.10 27.53
C MET A 115 -6.44 3.47 28.84
N LYS A 116 -7.08 4.25 29.72
CA LYS A 116 -7.65 3.76 30.99
C LYS A 116 -9.11 3.29 30.90
N ASN A 117 -9.81 3.42 29.77
CA ASN A 117 -11.22 3.00 29.68
C ASN A 117 -11.61 2.49 28.28
N ASP A 118 -11.15 1.28 27.95
CA ASP A 118 -11.54 0.52 26.76
C ASP A 118 -12.96 -0.08 26.89
N LYS A 119 -13.98 0.78 26.80
CA LYS A 119 -15.38 0.33 26.58
C LYS A 119 -16.16 1.16 25.56
N ARG A 120 -15.54 2.10 24.82
CA ARG A 120 -16.30 3.12 24.07
C ARG A 120 -16.42 2.95 22.56
N PHE A 121 -15.66 2.07 21.91
CA PHE A 121 -15.70 1.96 20.45
C PHE A 121 -16.45 0.71 19.98
N ALA A 122 -17.69 0.57 20.44
CA ALA A 122 -18.72 -0.18 19.74
C ALA A 122 -19.75 0.83 19.21
N ARG A 123 -19.45 1.47 18.08
CA ARG A 123 -20.39 2.16 17.16
C ARG A 123 -19.62 3.01 16.15
N SER A 124 -19.58 2.57 14.90
CA SER A 124 -20.38 3.16 13.82
C SER A 124 -19.75 2.81 12.47
N ALA A 125 -20.20 1.71 11.87
CA ALA A 125 -20.12 1.51 10.44
C ALA A 125 -21.29 2.28 9.82
N ALA A 126 -21.07 3.52 9.38
CA ALA A 126 -21.89 4.23 8.38
C ALA A 126 -21.32 5.63 8.18
N LEU A 127 -20.96 5.93 6.94
CA LEU A 127 -20.95 7.22 6.22
C LEU A 127 -20.02 6.98 5.00
N GLY A 128 -20.49 6.71 3.78
CA GLY A 128 -21.72 7.18 3.15
C GLY A 128 -21.50 8.58 2.58
N HIS A 129 -21.18 8.64 1.29
CA HIS A 129 -21.14 9.81 0.38
C HIS A 129 -20.08 10.91 0.61
N LEU A 130 -19.05 10.90 -0.26
CA LEU A 130 -18.79 11.89 -1.33
C LEU A 130 -17.55 11.48 -2.12
#